data_AF-A0A9D4IK10-F1
#
_entry.id   AF-A0A9D4IK10-F1
#
_cell.length_a   1.000
_cell.length_b   1.000
_cell.length_c   1.000
_cell.angle_alpha   90.00
_cell.angle_beta   90.00
_cell.angle_gamma   90.00
#
_symmetry.space_group_name_H-M   'P 1'
#
loop_
_entity.id
_entity.type
_entity.pdbx_description
1 polymer ?
#
loop_
_entity_poly.entity_id
_entity_poly.type
_entity_poly.pdbx_seq_one_letter_code
_entity_poly.pdbx_strand_id
1 'polypeptide(L)'
;MALARENYHKTARLYPPTMLQTLYQILTSPRYMKTLISRWVDSQSVVYRSFQSLKELTMSYNVFNDPEIREVPLSSLTATATARDLARLYSILSVGGNHHGNQVLKQETIHKLEVPVVEQTCSLNGLQVKYGQGVQIYQNPWGQSVLGHSGYGGQIVLADRTNRLAMAYVTSYLSTHECGDDQRFLELQRGVYESLQKYIDHKH
;
A
#
# COMPACT_ATOMS: atom_id res chain seq x y z
N MET A 1 5.40 7.19 11.68
CA MET A 1 5.62 7.74 13.03
C MET A 1 4.84 6.86 14.00
N ALA A 2 5.46 6.43 15.09
CA ALA A 2 4.78 5.67 16.14
C ALA A 2 3.73 6.55 16.83
N LEU A 3 2.65 5.94 17.31
CA LEU A 3 1.56 6.66 17.95
C LEU A 3 1.82 6.76 19.45
N ALA A 4 1.91 7.98 19.98
CA ALA A 4 2.05 8.18 21.43
C ALA A 4 0.80 7.68 22.18
N ARG A 5 1.00 7.08 23.36
CA ARG A 5 -0.04 6.41 24.16
C ARG A 5 -1.27 7.26 24.36
N GLU A 6 -1.06 8.54 24.68
CA GLU A 6 -2.12 9.49 24.97
C GLU A 6 -3.05 9.73 23.78
N ASN A 7 -2.59 9.49 22.55
CA ASN A 7 -3.39 9.67 21.34
C ASN A 7 -4.08 8.38 20.87
N TYR A 8 -3.86 7.24 21.54
CA TYR A 8 -4.43 5.96 21.16
C TYR A 8 -5.95 5.99 21.02
N HIS A 9 -6.65 6.65 21.95
CA HIS A 9 -8.11 6.78 21.95
C HIS A 9 -8.68 7.55 20.74
N LYS A 10 -7.84 8.33 20.04
CA LYS A 10 -8.23 9.10 18.85
C LYS A 10 -8.08 8.31 17.56
N THR A 11 -7.55 7.08 17.64
CA THR A 11 -7.22 6.28 16.46
C THR A 11 -8.20 5.15 16.26
N ALA A 12 -8.49 4.87 15.00
CA ALA A 12 -9.36 3.75 14.67
C ALA A 12 -8.66 2.42 14.97
N ARG A 13 -9.49 1.41 15.27
CA ARG A 13 -9.06 0.03 15.43
C ARG A 13 -9.06 -0.67 14.08
N LEU A 14 -8.12 -1.59 13.90
CA LEU A 14 -8.06 -2.47 12.74
C LEU A 14 -8.96 -3.68 12.98
N TYR A 15 -9.78 -4.01 11.99
CA TYR A 15 -10.65 -5.17 11.96
C TYR A 15 -10.15 -6.08 10.84
N PRO A 16 -9.56 -7.24 11.15
CA PRO A 16 -9.14 -8.19 10.13
C PRO A 16 -10.34 -8.74 9.36
N PRO A 17 -10.13 -9.23 8.12
CA PRO A 17 -11.20 -9.89 7.38
C PRO A 17 -11.70 -11.12 8.15
N THR A 18 -13.01 -11.35 8.09
CA THR A 18 -13.60 -12.56 8.67
C THR A 18 -13.10 -13.81 7.93
N MET A 19 -13.22 -14.99 8.54
CA MET A 19 -12.89 -16.26 7.89
C MET A 19 -13.67 -16.46 6.57
N LEU A 20 -14.95 -16.07 6.55
CA LEU A 20 -15.78 -16.17 5.36
C LEU A 20 -15.31 -15.22 4.24
N GLN A 21 -14.99 -13.97 4.58
CA GLN A 21 -14.43 -13.00 3.62
C GLN A 21 -13.07 -13.47 3.08
N THR A 22 -12.23 -13.99 3.96
CA THR A 22 -10.91 -14.54 3.62
C THR A 22 -11.06 -15.70 2.64
N LEU A 23 -11.94 -16.67 2.96
CA LEU A 23 -12.21 -17.81 2.09
C LEU A 23 -12.77 -17.35 0.74
N TYR A 24 -13.75 -16.46 0.74
CA TYR A 24 -14.31 -15.89 -0.49
C TYR A 24 -13.22 -15.24 -1.35
N GLN A 25 -12.42 -14.34 -0.79
CA GLN A 25 -11.36 -13.62 -1.52
C GLN A 25 -10.29 -14.55 -2.08
N ILE A 26 -9.96 -15.62 -1.35
CA ILE A 26 -9.06 -16.67 -1.80
C ILE A 26 -9.66 -17.46 -2.97
N LEU A 27 -10.92 -17.89 -2.85
CA LEU A 27 -11.60 -18.70 -3.85
C LEU A 27 -11.87 -17.92 -5.15
N THR A 28 -12.13 -16.63 -5.05
CA THR A 28 -12.44 -15.78 -6.21
C THR A 28 -11.20 -15.21 -6.91
N SER A 29 -10.00 -15.41 -6.36
CA SER A 29 -8.76 -14.88 -6.91
C SER A 29 -7.79 -15.98 -7.29
N PRO A 30 -7.51 -16.20 -8.59
CA PRO A 30 -6.51 -17.17 -9.04
C PRO A 30 -5.13 -16.97 -8.39
N ARG A 31 -4.80 -15.72 -8.06
CA ARG A 31 -3.56 -15.33 -7.38
C ARG A 31 -3.48 -15.92 -5.96
N TYR A 32 -4.48 -15.64 -5.12
CA TYR A 32 -4.50 -16.10 -3.73
C TYR A 32 -4.64 -17.62 -3.66
N MET A 33 -5.38 -18.22 -4.58
CA MET A 33 -5.46 -19.67 -4.75
C MET A 33 -4.08 -20.29 -5.03
N LYS A 34 -3.28 -19.70 -5.93
CA LYS A 34 -1.93 -20.19 -6.24
C LYS A 34 -0.99 -20.11 -5.02
N THR A 35 -1.05 -19.02 -4.26
CA THR A 35 -0.29 -18.91 -3.00
C THR A 35 -0.71 -19.98 -2.01
N LEU A 36 -2.01 -20.25 -1.85
CA LEU A 36 -2.48 -21.35 -1.00
C LEU A 36 -1.98 -22.72 -1.48
N ILE A 37 -2.07 -23.04 -2.77
CA ILE A 37 -1.61 -24.33 -3.29
C ILE A 37 -0.11 -24.50 -3.06
N SER A 38 0.69 -23.45 -3.30
CA SER A 38 2.15 -23.51 -3.11
C SER A 38 2.55 -23.85 -1.66
N ARG A 39 1.72 -23.47 -0.68
CA ARG A 39 1.91 -23.82 0.74
C ARG A 39 1.73 -25.32 1.00
N TRP A 40 0.83 -25.98 0.28
CA TRP A 40 0.54 -27.41 0.45
C TRP A 40 1.51 -28.31 -0.32
N VAL A 41 1.98 -27.84 -1.48
CA VAL A 41 2.83 -28.64 -2.37
C VAL A 41 4.27 -28.70 -1.88
N ASP A 42 4.78 -27.65 -1.22
CA ASP A 42 6.17 -27.62 -0.74
C ASP A 42 6.26 -26.97 0.65
N SER A 43 6.41 -27.81 1.68
CA SER A 43 6.61 -27.42 3.09
C SER A 43 7.96 -26.74 3.35
N GLN A 44 8.88 -26.73 2.38
CA GLN A 44 10.15 -26.01 2.43
C GLN A 44 10.14 -24.77 1.52
N SER A 45 9.02 -24.46 0.87
CA SER A 45 8.91 -23.29 0.00
C SER A 45 9.17 -22.00 0.77
N VAL A 46 9.72 -21.00 0.07
CA VAL A 46 9.88 -19.65 0.61
C VAL A 46 8.53 -19.09 1.07
N VAL A 47 7.44 -19.39 0.36
CA VAL A 47 6.07 -19.05 0.75
C VAL A 47 5.75 -19.61 2.13
N TYR A 48 5.88 -20.92 2.33
CA TYR A 48 5.58 -21.56 3.61
C TYR A 48 6.40 -20.96 4.76
N ARG A 49 7.72 -20.79 4.54
CA ARG A 49 8.62 -20.22 5.57
C ARG A 49 8.30 -18.77 5.90
N SER A 50 8.01 -17.93 4.91
CA SER A 50 7.62 -16.52 5.13
C SER A 50 6.35 -16.39 5.95
N PHE A 51 5.33 -17.23 5.68
CA PHE A 51 4.11 -17.24 6.48
C PHE A 51 4.35 -17.74 7.91
N GLN A 52 5.20 -18.74 8.11
CA GLN A 52 5.54 -19.21 9.46
C GLN A 52 6.31 -18.15 10.26
N SER A 53 7.26 -17.45 9.65
CA SER A 53 7.99 -16.36 10.31
C SER A 53 7.11 -15.17 10.67
N LEU A 54 6.04 -14.95 9.90
CA LEU A 54 5.07 -13.89 10.13
C LEU A 54 3.85 -14.39 10.89
N LYS A 55 3.82 -15.64 11.38
CA LYS A 55 2.60 -16.23 11.96
C LYS A 55 2.04 -15.40 13.10
N GLU A 56 2.88 -14.85 13.97
CA GLU A 56 2.44 -13.98 15.07
C GLU A 56 1.89 -12.63 14.57
N LEU A 57 2.49 -12.08 13.50
CA LEU A 57 2.10 -10.82 12.86
C LEU A 57 0.88 -10.94 11.93
N THR A 58 0.67 -12.13 11.34
CA THR A 58 -0.35 -12.40 10.30
C THR A 58 -1.58 -13.13 10.85
N MET A 59 -1.46 -13.86 11.96
CA MET A 59 -2.59 -14.58 12.57
C MET A 59 -3.33 -13.79 13.65
N SER A 60 -2.73 -12.72 14.18
CA SER A 60 -3.38 -11.85 15.16
C SER A 60 -3.16 -10.38 14.81
N TYR A 61 -3.79 -9.89 13.73
CA TYR A 61 -3.78 -8.46 13.41
C TYR A 61 -4.34 -7.57 14.54
N ASN A 62 -5.05 -8.17 15.50
CA ASN A 62 -5.42 -7.51 16.74
C ASN A 62 -4.20 -7.01 17.55
N VAL A 63 -3.01 -7.56 17.34
CA VAL A 63 -1.75 -7.08 17.95
C VAL A 63 -1.47 -5.62 17.56
N PHE A 64 -1.86 -5.21 16.36
CA PHE A 64 -1.75 -3.81 15.93
C PHE A 64 -2.84 -2.91 16.51
N ASN A 65 -3.79 -3.46 17.27
CA ASN A 65 -4.65 -2.68 18.16
C ASN A 65 -4.06 -2.58 19.56
N ASP A 66 -2.95 -3.21 19.89
CA ASP A 66 -2.31 -3.02 21.18
C ASP A 66 -1.61 -1.65 21.25
N PRO A 67 -1.92 -0.78 22.22
CA PRO A 67 -1.23 0.50 22.38
C PRO A 67 0.29 0.35 22.56
N GLU A 68 0.76 -0.69 23.26
CA GLU A 68 2.20 -0.90 23.51
C GLU A 68 2.94 -1.18 22.20
N ILE A 69 2.30 -1.93 21.29
CA ILE A 69 2.86 -2.23 19.97
C ILE A 69 2.83 -0.98 19.07
N ARG A 70 1.79 -0.14 19.16
CA ARG A 70 1.68 1.10 18.36
C ARG A 70 2.71 2.17 18.75
N GLU A 71 3.23 2.13 19.97
CA GLU A 71 4.30 3.02 20.45
C GLU A 71 5.68 2.62 19.92
N VAL A 72 5.88 1.36 19.52
CA VAL A 72 7.17 0.92 18.97
C VAL A 72 7.38 1.53 17.58
N PRO A 73 8.51 2.21 17.29
CA PRO A 73 8.77 2.88 16.02
C PRO A 73 9.26 1.93 14.91
N LEU A 74 8.43 0.94 14.58
CA LEU A 74 8.68 0.03 13.45
C LEU A 74 8.19 0.68 12.15
N SER A 75 9.13 1.26 11.39
CA SER A 75 8.85 2.00 10.14
C SER A 75 8.10 1.18 9.08
N SER A 76 8.20 -0.15 9.13
CA SER A 76 7.53 -1.07 8.22
C SER A 76 6.08 -1.41 8.61
N LEU A 77 5.65 -1.14 9.86
CA LEU A 77 4.40 -1.72 10.39
C LEU A 77 3.54 -0.76 11.21
N THR A 78 4.12 0.04 12.11
CA THR A 78 3.36 0.75 13.16
C THR A 78 3.01 2.19 12.81
N ALA A 79 3.21 2.60 11.57
CA ALA A 79 2.87 3.95 11.13
C ALA A 79 1.36 4.20 11.23
N THR A 80 0.99 5.26 11.96
CA THR A 80 -0.41 5.71 12.05
C THR A 80 -0.55 7.07 11.35
N ALA A 81 -1.47 7.16 10.39
CA ALA A 81 -1.74 8.41 9.66
C ALA A 81 -3.17 8.41 9.08
N THR A 82 -3.67 9.59 8.75
CA THR A 82 -4.93 9.73 8.00
C THR A 82 -4.66 9.64 6.49
N ALA A 83 -5.69 9.30 5.70
CA ALA A 83 -5.59 9.33 4.23
C ALA A 83 -5.14 10.72 3.74
N ARG A 84 -5.68 11.78 4.35
CA ARG A 84 -5.36 13.16 4.01
C ARG A 84 -3.89 13.48 4.23
N ASP A 85 -3.34 13.09 5.37
CA ASP A 85 -1.95 13.41 5.70
C ASP A 85 -0.96 12.57 4.88
N LEU A 86 -1.30 11.30 4.59
CA LEU A 86 -0.52 10.49 3.64
C LEU A 86 -0.54 11.08 2.23
N ALA A 87 -1.71 11.47 1.72
CA ALA A 87 -1.82 12.09 0.41
C ALA A 87 -1.05 13.42 0.35
N ARG A 88 -1.10 14.23 1.42
CA ARG A 88 -0.28 15.46 1.53
C ARG A 88 1.21 15.15 1.51
N LEU A 89 1.66 14.17 2.29
CA LEU A 89 3.06 13.76 2.31
C LEU A 89 3.53 13.31 0.91
N TYR A 90 2.76 12.45 0.25
CA TYR A 90 3.10 11.96 -1.10
C TYR A 90 2.92 13.03 -2.18
N SER A 91 2.12 14.08 -1.95
CA SER A 91 2.03 15.21 -2.87
C SER A 91 3.37 15.92 -3.04
N ILE A 92 4.23 15.90 -2.02
CA ILE A 92 5.60 16.44 -2.11
C ILE A 92 6.36 15.76 -3.25
N LEU A 93 6.21 14.43 -3.40
CA LEU A 93 6.81 13.68 -4.51
C LEU A 93 6.16 14.06 -5.85
N SER A 94 4.83 14.18 -5.89
CA SER A 94 4.09 14.49 -7.13
C SER A 94 4.40 15.87 -7.70
N VAL A 95 4.80 16.83 -6.86
CA VAL A 95 5.18 18.19 -7.27
C VAL A 95 6.70 18.43 -7.26
N GLY A 96 7.51 17.37 -7.40
CA GLY A 96 8.95 17.51 -7.61
C GLY A 96 9.74 17.89 -6.36
N GLY A 97 9.26 17.50 -5.18
CA GLY A 97 9.97 17.62 -3.90
C GLY A 97 9.75 18.94 -3.17
N ASN A 98 8.84 19.78 -3.67
CA ASN A 98 8.52 21.06 -3.07
C ASN A 98 7.34 20.94 -2.09
N HIS A 99 7.45 21.61 -0.95
CA HIS A 99 6.35 21.77 0.00
C HIS A 99 6.30 23.23 0.47
N HIS A 100 5.23 23.94 0.12
CA HIS A 100 5.04 25.36 0.45
C HIS A 100 6.24 26.26 0.09
N GLY A 101 6.84 26.07 -1.09
CA GLY A 101 7.98 26.84 -1.57
C GLY A 101 9.33 26.29 -1.10
N ASN A 102 9.36 25.39 -0.12
CA ASN A 102 10.60 24.79 0.37
C ASN A 102 10.94 23.51 -0.38
N GLN A 103 12.17 23.38 -0.86
CA GLN A 103 12.66 22.15 -1.49
C GLN A 103 13.03 21.12 -0.41
N VAL A 104 12.13 20.17 -0.16
CA VAL A 104 12.31 19.11 0.86
C VAL A 104 13.09 17.92 0.29
N LEU A 105 12.90 17.59 -0.99
CA LEU A 105 13.62 16.53 -1.68
C LEU A 105 14.12 17.04 -3.03
N LYS A 106 15.39 16.83 -3.36
CA LYS A 106 15.92 17.23 -4.67
C LYS A 106 15.27 16.41 -5.79
N GLN A 107 15.10 17.00 -6.98
CA GLN A 107 14.51 16.30 -8.11
C GLN A 107 15.34 15.07 -8.52
N GLU A 108 16.66 15.16 -8.41
CA GLU A 108 17.58 14.05 -8.68
C GLU A 108 17.38 12.90 -7.70
N THR A 109 17.02 13.20 -6.44
CA THR A 109 16.67 12.18 -5.44
C THR A 109 15.37 11.48 -5.81
N ILE A 110 14.35 12.23 -6.24
CA ILE A 110 13.07 11.66 -6.65
C ILE A 110 13.24 10.78 -7.88
N HIS A 111 14.06 11.20 -8.85
CA HIS A 111 14.35 10.38 -10.02
C HIS A 111 14.95 9.02 -9.66
N LYS A 112 15.81 8.94 -8.63
CA LYS A 112 16.34 7.66 -8.13
C LYS A 112 15.26 6.75 -7.54
N LEU A 113 14.16 7.29 -7.03
CA LEU A 113 13.02 6.50 -6.55
C LEU A 113 12.25 5.85 -7.70
N GLU A 114 12.27 6.46 -8.89
CA GLU A 114 11.56 5.97 -10.08
C GLU A 114 12.30 4.90 -10.85
N VAL A 115 13.61 4.81 -10.68
CA VAL A 115 14.43 3.79 -11.32
C VAL A 115 14.18 2.47 -10.59
N PRO A 116 13.60 1.45 -11.25
CA PRO A 116 13.42 0.15 -10.62
C PRO A 116 14.79 -0.45 -10.27
N VAL A 117 14.96 -0.84 -9.00
CA VAL A 117 16.09 -1.66 -8.54
C VAL A 117 15.73 -3.14 -8.55
N VAL A 118 14.44 -3.45 -8.55
CA VAL A 118 13.90 -4.81 -8.71
C VAL A 118 12.70 -4.73 -9.66
N GLU A 119 12.71 -5.58 -10.69
CA GLU A 119 11.59 -5.79 -11.60
C GLU A 119 11.51 -7.28 -11.91
N GLN A 120 10.66 -8.01 -11.19
CA GLN A 120 10.53 -9.45 -11.34
C GLN A 120 9.20 -9.96 -10.81
N THR A 121 8.90 -11.24 -11.07
CA THR A 121 7.79 -11.94 -10.43
C THR A 121 8.15 -12.28 -8.99
N CYS A 122 7.36 -11.79 -8.03
CA CYS A 122 7.48 -12.11 -6.62
C CYS A 122 7.21 -13.60 -6.40
N SER A 123 8.18 -14.30 -5.80
CA SER A 123 8.08 -15.72 -5.50
C SER A 123 7.02 -16.05 -4.44
N LEU A 124 6.58 -15.07 -3.64
CA LEU A 124 5.60 -15.26 -2.57
C LEU A 124 4.15 -15.29 -3.07
N ASN A 125 3.81 -14.39 -3.99
CA ASN A 125 2.43 -14.18 -4.42
C ASN A 125 2.25 -14.18 -5.95
N GLY A 126 3.32 -14.46 -6.70
CA GLY A 126 3.31 -14.56 -8.15
C GLY A 126 3.07 -13.24 -8.89
N LEU A 127 3.05 -12.10 -8.20
CA LEU A 127 2.87 -10.80 -8.85
C LEU A 127 4.14 -10.34 -9.54
N GLN A 128 3.98 -9.73 -10.71
CA GLN A 128 5.02 -8.81 -11.19
C GLN A 128 5.07 -7.61 -10.26
N VAL A 129 6.24 -7.39 -9.67
CA VAL A 129 6.51 -6.30 -8.74
C VAL A 129 7.64 -5.45 -9.29
N LYS A 130 7.48 -4.14 -9.20
CA LYS A 130 8.53 -3.17 -9.46
C LYS A 130 8.79 -2.39 -8.18
N TYR A 131 10.03 -2.41 -7.72
CA TYR A 131 10.47 -1.65 -6.56
C TYR A 131 11.57 -0.67 -6.97
N GLY A 132 11.39 0.58 -6.58
CA GLY A 132 12.45 1.57 -6.52
C GLY A 132 13.12 1.56 -5.14
N GLN A 133 13.95 2.57 -4.87
CA GLN A 133 14.61 2.70 -3.58
C GLN A 133 13.60 3.10 -2.49
N GLY A 134 13.05 2.13 -1.76
CA GLY A 134 12.11 2.36 -0.66
C GLY A 134 10.66 2.63 -1.09
N VAL A 135 10.34 2.44 -2.37
CA VAL A 135 8.99 2.63 -2.93
C VAL A 135 8.62 1.47 -3.85
N GLN A 136 7.32 1.22 -3.96
CA GLN A 136 6.72 0.42 -5.01
C GLN A 136 6.41 1.31 -6.22
N ILE A 137 6.58 0.75 -7.42
CA ILE A 137 6.27 1.41 -8.69
C ILE A 137 5.05 0.72 -9.28
N TYR A 138 4.00 1.50 -9.53
CA TYR A 138 2.72 1.04 -10.07
C TYR A 138 2.42 1.72 -11.39
N GLN A 139 1.32 1.31 -12.02
CA GLN A 139 0.71 2.03 -13.13
C GLN A 139 -0.62 2.64 -12.69
N ASN A 140 -0.86 3.88 -13.10
CA ASN A 140 -2.18 4.47 -12.99
C ASN A 140 -3.13 3.97 -14.11
N PRO A 141 -4.43 4.31 -14.09
CA PRO A 141 -5.38 3.92 -15.13
C PRO A 141 -5.04 4.41 -16.55
N TRP A 142 -4.14 5.39 -16.69
CA TRP A 142 -3.64 5.89 -17.98
C TRP A 142 -2.31 5.23 -18.40
N GLY A 143 -1.87 4.20 -17.68
CA GLY A 143 -0.65 3.45 -17.97
C GLY A 143 0.65 4.17 -17.57
N GLN A 144 0.57 5.30 -16.88
CA GLN A 144 1.74 6.08 -16.46
C GLN A 144 2.29 5.54 -15.14
N SER A 145 3.62 5.59 -15.00
CA SER A 145 4.32 5.15 -13.80
C SER A 145 3.99 6.07 -12.61
N VAL A 146 3.64 5.47 -11.47
CA VAL A 146 3.38 6.19 -10.22
C VAL A 146 4.13 5.54 -9.06
N LEU A 147 4.59 6.36 -8.11
CA LEU A 147 5.35 5.92 -6.96
C LEU A 147 4.43 5.71 -5.77
N GLY A 148 4.70 4.72 -4.92
CA GLY A 148 3.82 4.48 -3.79
C GLY A 148 4.31 3.43 -2.81
N HIS A 149 3.41 3.06 -1.93
CA HIS A 149 3.54 1.84 -1.14
C HIS A 149 2.16 1.34 -0.74
N SER A 150 1.95 0.04 -0.88
CA SER A 150 0.77 -0.67 -0.36
C SER A 150 1.01 -1.14 1.07
N GLY A 151 -0.02 -1.04 1.91
CA GLY A 151 -0.07 -1.66 3.23
C GLY A 151 -1.02 -2.86 3.20
N TYR A 152 -0.81 -3.78 4.14
CA TYR A 152 -1.73 -4.89 4.33
C TYR A 152 -3.18 -4.38 4.55
N GLY A 153 -4.15 -5.17 4.08
CA GLY A 153 -5.56 -4.86 4.24
C GLY A 153 -6.16 -4.00 3.12
N GLY A 154 -5.43 -3.88 2.01
CA GLY A 154 -5.82 -3.10 0.85
C GLY A 154 -5.50 -1.61 0.95
N GLN A 155 -4.70 -1.20 1.93
CA GLN A 155 -4.29 0.19 2.11
C GLN A 155 -3.22 0.56 1.08
N ILE A 156 -3.18 1.81 0.63
CA ILE A 156 -2.18 2.25 -0.34
C ILE A 156 -2.05 3.77 -0.38
N VAL A 157 -0.87 4.24 -0.71
CA VAL A 157 -0.60 5.64 -1.04
C VAL A 157 0.23 5.72 -2.32
N LEU A 158 -0.10 6.69 -3.17
CA LEU A 158 0.49 6.93 -4.49
C LEU A 158 0.81 8.41 -4.70
N ALA A 159 1.87 8.66 -5.46
CA ALA A 159 2.27 9.93 -6.04
C ALA A 159 2.43 9.76 -7.56
N ASP A 160 1.59 10.48 -8.30
CA ASP A 160 1.62 10.59 -9.75
C ASP A 160 2.25 11.92 -10.14
N ARG A 161 3.50 11.85 -10.58
CA ARG A 161 4.27 13.04 -10.98
C ARG A 161 3.82 13.60 -12.31
N THR A 162 3.38 12.74 -13.23
CA THR A 162 2.93 13.15 -14.55
C THR A 162 1.71 14.06 -14.44
N ASN A 163 0.78 13.67 -13.57
CA ASN A 163 -0.48 14.42 -13.36
C ASN A 163 -0.46 15.35 -12.15
N ARG A 164 0.68 15.44 -11.44
CA ARG A 164 0.85 16.23 -10.21
C ARG A 164 -0.23 15.90 -9.16
N LEU A 165 -0.55 14.62 -9.04
CA LEU A 165 -1.61 14.08 -8.19
C LEU A 165 -0.99 13.20 -7.09
N ALA A 166 -1.59 13.20 -5.91
CA ALA A 166 -1.32 12.20 -4.88
C ALA A 166 -2.63 11.66 -4.32
N MET A 167 -2.64 10.37 -3.99
CA MET A 167 -3.82 9.66 -3.53
C MET A 167 -3.45 8.73 -2.39
N ALA A 168 -4.30 8.64 -1.38
CA ALA A 168 -4.16 7.65 -0.33
C ALA A 168 -5.52 7.04 -0.03
N TYR A 169 -5.52 5.73 0.16
CA TYR A 169 -6.64 4.96 0.67
C TYR A 169 -6.19 4.21 1.93
N VAL A 170 -6.86 4.49 3.03
CA VAL A 170 -6.64 3.82 4.32
C VAL A 170 -7.98 3.36 4.86
N THR A 171 -7.99 2.22 5.54
CA THR A 171 -9.22 1.62 6.05
C THR A 171 -8.97 0.89 7.37
N SER A 172 -9.98 0.93 8.23
CA SER A 172 -10.03 0.13 9.45
C SER A 172 -10.48 -1.30 9.20
N TYR A 173 -11.19 -1.56 8.10
CA TYR A 173 -11.68 -2.89 7.74
C TYR A 173 -10.76 -3.50 6.70
N LEU A 174 -9.83 -4.33 7.17
CA LEU A 174 -8.80 -4.92 6.34
C LEU A 174 -9.41 -6.01 5.44
N SER A 175 -8.85 -6.17 4.25
CA SER A 175 -9.13 -7.29 3.34
C SER A 175 -7.90 -8.20 3.24
N THR A 176 -7.98 -9.31 2.52
CA THR A 176 -6.78 -10.11 2.21
C THR A 176 -5.92 -9.51 1.10
N HIS A 177 -6.33 -8.37 0.54
CA HIS A 177 -5.69 -7.75 -0.62
C HIS A 177 -4.39 -7.03 -0.25
N GLU A 178 -3.44 -7.06 -1.18
CA GLU A 178 -2.10 -6.50 -1.05
C GLU A 178 -1.56 -6.07 -2.41
N CYS A 179 -0.62 -5.11 -2.41
CA CYS A 179 -0.02 -4.60 -3.64
C CYS A 179 -1.01 -3.88 -4.57
N GLY A 180 -2.01 -3.20 -3.98
CA GLY A 180 -2.93 -2.32 -4.72
C GLY A 180 -4.04 -3.05 -5.48
N ASP A 181 -4.28 -4.33 -5.20
CA ASP A 181 -5.33 -5.13 -5.85
C ASP A 181 -6.68 -5.13 -5.09
N ASP A 182 -6.85 -4.27 -4.09
CA ASP A 182 -8.13 -4.13 -3.39
C ASP A 182 -9.13 -3.38 -4.26
N GLN A 183 -10.25 -4.02 -4.60
CA GLN A 183 -11.29 -3.42 -5.44
C GLN A 183 -11.77 -2.06 -4.91
N ARG A 184 -11.83 -1.86 -3.58
CA ARG A 184 -12.28 -0.59 -2.99
C ARG A 184 -11.34 0.54 -3.38
N PHE A 185 -10.05 0.28 -3.40
CA PHE A 185 -9.04 1.22 -3.85
C PHE A 185 -9.10 1.41 -5.37
N LEU A 186 -9.19 0.32 -6.15
CA LEU A 186 -9.22 0.40 -7.62
C LEU A 186 -10.41 1.23 -8.13
N GLU A 187 -11.57 1.07 -7.51
CA GLU A 187 -12.79 1.86 -7.80
C GLU A 187 -12.59 3.34 -7.47
N LEU A 188 -11.99 3.64 -6.30
CA LEU A 188 -11.66 5.01 -5.93
C LEU A 188 -10.65 5.63 -6.92
N GLN A 189 -9.61 4.88 -7.29
CA GLN A 189 -8.61 5.33 -8.24
C GLN A 189 -9.26 5.64 -9.58
N ARG A 190 -10.06 4.73 -10.11
CA ARG A 190 -10.80 4.95 -11.36
C ARG A 190 -11.63 6.23 -11.32
N GLY A 191 -12.45 6.42 -10.28
CA GLY A 191 -13.29 7.62 -10.16
C GLY A 191 -12.49 8.93 -10.08
N VAL A 192 -11.31 8.93 -9.45
CA VAL A 192 -10.43 10.11 -9.43
C VAL A 192 -9.87 10.40 -10.82
N TYR A 193 -9.38 9.40 -11.55
CA TYR A 193 -8.84 9.62 -12.90
C TYR A 193 -9.91 10.01 -13.92
N GLU A 194 -11.13 9.47 -13.81
CA GLU A 194 -12.27 9.92 -14.60
C GLU A 194 -12.63 11.39 -14.32
N SER A 195 -12.57 11.80 -13.05
CA SER A 195 -12.81 13.20 -12.66
C SER A 195 -11.70 14.12 -13.16
N LEU A 196 -10.45 13.66 -13.11
CA LEU A 196 -9.30 14.39 -13.63
C LEU A 196 -9.38 14.56 -15.15
N GLN A 197 -9.81 13.53 -15.88
CA GLN A 197 -10.02 13.61 -17.32
C GLN A 197 -11.03 14.71 -17.66
N LYS A 198 -12.20 14.70 -17.01
CA LYS A 198 -13.23 15.74 -17.19
C LYS A 198 -12.68 17.14 -16.90
N TYR A 199 -11.88 17.30 -15.85
CA TYR A 199 -11.26 18.59 -15.52
C TYR A 199 -10.30 19.07 -16.61
N ILE A 200 -9.49 18.17 -17.18
CA ILE A 200 -8.58 18.49 -18.29
C ILE A 200 -9.39 18.88 -19.53
N ASP A 201 -10.42 18.11 -19.88
CA ASP A 201 -11.26 18.34 -21.06
C ASP A 201 -12.00 19.68 -20.99
N HIS A 202 -12.45 20.12 -19.80
CA HIS A 202 -13.12 21.42 -19.61
C HIS A 202 -12.18 22.62 -19.59
N LYS A 203 -10.88 22.40 -19.44
CA LYS A 203 -9.86 23.47 -19.42
C LYS A 203 -9.37 23.83 -20.82
N HIS A 204 -9.65 22.97 -21.80
CA HIS A 204 -9.32 23.12 -23.22
C HIS A 204 -10.58 23.37 -24.05
#